data_AF-A0AA37UQI3-F1
#
_entry.id   AF-A0AA37UQI3-F1
#
_cell.length_a   1.000
_cell.length_b   1.000
_cell.length_c   1.000
_cell.angle_alpha   90.00
_cell.angle_beta   90.00
_cell.angle_gamma   90.00
#
_symmetry.space_group_name_H-M   'P 1'
#
loop_
_entity.id
_entity.type
_entity.pdbx_description
1 polymer ?
#
loop_
_entity_poly.entity_id
_entity_poly.type
_entity_poly.pdbx_seq_one_letter_code
_entity_poly.pdbx_strand_id
1 'polypeptide(L)'
;MTSLKRLPSPQLYTIGWITALDKELTAAEAVLDEEHQKPENFRKHPKDTNSYVWGRIGDHNVVIASLAAGKYGTVSAATTAWSMTSSLPHLRFGLMVGIGAGIPRLADNIDIRLGDVVVSQPTGTSPGVVQYDLGKLGNDGQFTRVGSLASPPEVLLKGLAALKAKRRLKGPRTICSSVIPY
;
A
#
# COMPACT_ATOMS: atom_id res chain seq x y z
N MET A 1 17.89 25.82 9.21
CA MET A 1 17.50 24.40 9.07
C MET A 1 16.81 23.99 10.36
N THR A 2 15.50 23.81 10.32
CA THR A 2 14.73 23.30 11.46
C THR A 2 15.15 21.86 11.70
N SER A 3 15.56 21.52 12.92
CA SER A 3 15.88 20.13 13.26
C SER A 3 14.62 19.28 13.09
N LEU A 4 14.73 18.19 12.33
CA LEU A 4 13.67 17.19 12.24
C LEU A 4 13.31 16.68 13.63
N LYS A 5 12.02 16.53 13.90
CA LYS A 5 11.51 16.00 15.16
C LYS A 5 11.91 14.55 15.31
N ARG A 6 12.26 14.13 16.52
CA ARG A 6 12.50 12.72 16.85
C ARG A 6 11.47 12.26 17.86
N LEU A 7 10.76 11.19 17.55
CA LEU A 7 9.84 10.57 18.49
C LEU A 7 10.58 9.60 19.43
N PRO A 8 10.14 9.48 20.70
CA PRO A 8 10.86 8.69 21.70
C PRO A 8 10.76 7.18 21.47
N SER A 9 9.80 6.73 20.66
CA SER A 9 9.46 5.31 20.51
C SER A 9 8.98 4.97 19.10
N PRO A 10 9.44 3.85 18.50
CA PRO A 10 8.88 3.36 17.24
C PRO A 10 7.44 2.86 17.41
N GLN A 11 6.99 2.53 18.63
CA GLN A 11 5.61 2.11 18.91
C GLN A 11 4.57 3.18 18.58
N LEU A 12 5.00 4.45 18.46
CA LEU A 12 4.15 5.55 18.03
C LEU A 12 3.82 5.51 16.53
N TYR A 13 4.56 4.73 15.74
CA TYR A 13 4.31 4.48 14.32
C TYR A 13 3.44 3.26 14.18
N THR A 14 2.27 3.41 13.57
CA THR A 14 1.25 2.36 13.55
C THR A 14 0.89 1.88 12.15
N ILE A 15 1.38 2.58 11.12
CA ILE A 15 1.09 2.30 9.72
C ILE A 15 2.40 2.14 8.97
N GLY A 16 2.59 0.98 8.33
CA GLY A 16 3.65 0.78 7.35
C GLY A 16 3.20 1.22 5.95
N TRP A 17 4.08 1.85 5.19
CA TRP A 17 3.86 2.21 3.79
C TRP A 17 5.00 1.60 2.97
N ILE A 18 4.66 0.81 1.94
CA ILE A 18 5.63 0.20 1.03
C ILE A 18 5.44 0.78 -0.37
N THR A 19 6.53 1.24 -0.97
CA THR A 19 6.60 1.71 -2.35
C THR A 19 7.44 0.76 -3.20
N ALA A 20 7.11 0.61 -4.49
CA ALA A 20 7.87 -0.20 -5.42
C ALA A 20 9.01 0.55 -6.10
N LEU A 21 8.81 1.84 -6.39
CA LEU A 21 9.72 2.64 -7.20
C LEU A 21 10.25 3.86 -6.42
N ASP A 22 11.41 4.36 -6.84
CA ASP A 22 12.03 5.57 -6.29
C ASP A 22 11.11 6.79 -6.42
N LYS A 23 10.46 6.98 -7.58
CA LYS A 23 9.47 8.05 -7.78
C LYS A 23 8.26 7.95 -6.85
N GLU A 24 7.90 6.74 -6.44
CA GLU A 24 6.79 6.51 -5.50
C GLU A 24 7.25 6.82 -4.08
N LEU A 25 8.49 6.45 -3.71
CA LEU A 25 9.10 6.84 -2.45
C LEU A 25 9.21 8.37 -2.37
N THR A 26 9.72 9.04 -3.40
CA THR A 26 9.80 10.51 -3.46
C THR A 26 8.42 11.15 -3.26
N ALA A 27 7.38 10.61 -3.91
CA ALA A 27 6.03 11.09 -3.70
C ALA A 27 5.51 10.83 -2.28
N ALA A 28 5.80 9.66 -1.71
CA ALA A 28 5.41 9.29 -0.34
C ALA A 28 6.07 10.21 0.71
N GLU A 29 7.34 10.56 0.52
CA GLU A 29 8.05 11.52 1.37
C GLU A 29 7.48 12.94 1.22
N ALA A 30 7.17 13.36 0.00
CA ALA A 30 6.65 14.69 -0.29
C ALA A 30 5.25 14.95 0.29
N VAL A 31 4.46 13.90 0.57
CA VAL A 31 3.12 14.03 1.18
C VAL A 31 3.14 13.97 2.71
N LEU A 32 4.29 13.79 3.34
CA LEU A 32 4.40 13.88 4.79
C LEU A 32 4.11 15.32 5.24
N ASP A 33 3.21 15.48 6.20
CA ASP A 33 2.99 16.76 6.87
C ASP A 33 4.21 17.12 7.75
N GLU A 34 4.90 16.10 8.25
CA GLU A 34 6.07 16.22 9.11
C GLU A 34 7.01 15.03 8.90
N GLU A 35 8.26 15.30 8.54
CA GLU A 35 9.32 14.30 8.52
C GLU A 35 9.94 14.16 9.92
N HIS A 36 10.21 12.92 10.33
CA HIS A 36 10.81 12.59 11.60
C HIS A 36 12.18 11.94 11.42
N GLN A 37 13.06 12.13 12.40
CA GLN A 37 14.25 11.30 12.53
C GLN A 37 13.87 9.89 12.99
N LYS A 38 14.79 8.95 12.73
CA LYS A 38 14.75 7.60 13.32
C LYS A 38 14.50 7.68 14.84
N PRO A 39 13.51 6.95 15.38
CA PRO A 39 13.19 6.97 16.80
C PRO A 39 14.39 6.55 17.68
N GLU A 40 14.49 7.12 18.87
CA GLU A 40 15.67 6.97 19.75
C GLU A 40 15.99 5.52 20.11
N ASN A 41 14.97 4.76 20.50
CA ASN A 41 15.10 3.37 20.94
C ASN A 41 14.80 2.35 19.82
N PHE A 42 14.72 2.77 18.56
CA PHE A 42 14.49 1.85 17.46
C PHE A 42 15.71 0.95 17.22
N ARG A 43 15.50 -0.36 17.30
CA ARG A 43 16.49 -1.40 16.96
C ARG A 43 15.98 -2.20 15.78
N LYS A 44 16.64 -2.04 14.64
CA LYS A 44 16.31 -2.78 13.41
C LYS A 44 16.72 -4.24 13.57
N HIS A 45 15.85 -5.16 13.18
CA HIS A 45 16.16 -6.59 13.18
C HIS A 45 17.37 -6.88 12.26
N PRO A 46 18.31 -7.77 12.63
CA PRO A 46 19.54 -7.97 11.84
C PRO A 46 19.32 -8.41 10.40
N LYS A 47 18.22 -9.13 10.14
CA LYS A 47 17.84 -9.58 8.79
C LYS A 47 17.02 -8.56 8.00
N ASP A 48 16.66 -7.44 8.62
CA ASP A 48 15.90 -6.40 7.95
C ASP A 48 16.84 -5.46 7.18
N THR A 49 16.80 -5.59 5.86
CA THR A 49 17.59 -4.82 4.91
C THR A 49 16.91 -3.54 4.44
N ASN A 50 15.69 -3.24 4.92
CA ASN A 50 14.98 -2.04 4.52
C ASN A 50 15.67 -0.77 5.02
N SER A 51 15.52 0.30 4.24
CA SER A 51 15.72 1.68 4.69
C SER A 51 14.36 2.28 5.01
N TYR A 52 14.30 3.07 6.09
CA TYR A 52 13.05 3.63 6.59
C TYR A 52 13.06 5.15 6.56
N VAL A 53 11.98 5.72 6.05
CA VAL A 53 11.60 7.11 6.29
C VAL A 53 10.51 7.13 7.35
N TRP A 54 10.58 8.09 8.26
CA TRP A 54 9.67 8.24 9.37
C TRP A 54 8.96 9.57 9.23
N GLY A 55 7.65 9.60 9.46
CA GLY A 55 6.93 10.87 9.41
C GLY A 55 5.50 10.75 9.88
N ARG A 56 4.72 11.78 9.56
CA ARG A 56 3.31 11.91 9.91
C ARG A 56 2.47 12.39 8.73
N ILE A 57 1.28 11.84 8.60
CA ILE A 57 0.22 12.28 7.69
C ILE A 57 -1.07 12.39 8.51
N GLY A 58 -1.65 13.59 8.59
CA GLY A 58 -2.71 13.94 9.51
C GLY A 58 -2.34 13.56 10.94
N ASP A 59 -3.19 12.76 11.57
CA ASP A 59 -3.01 12.27 12.94
C ASP A 59 -2.26 10.93 13.02
N HIS A 60 -1.70 10.45 11.90
CA HIS A 60 -1.08 9.13 11.80
C HIS A 60 0.42 9.20 11.57
N ASN A 61 1.19 8.62 12.48
CA ASN A 61 2.61 8.39 12.25
C ASN A 61 2.81 7.17 11.35
N VAL A 62 3.54 7.37 10.26
CA VAL A 62 3.79 6.40 9.20
C VAL A 62 5.28 6.10 9.09
N VAL A 63 5.60 4.85 8.75
CA VAL A 63 6.95 4.41 8.42
C VAL A 63 6.97 3.89 6.99
N ILE A 64 7.81 4.47 6.15
CA ILE A 64 7.86 4.18 4.72
C ILE A 64 9.12 3.36 4.43
N ALA A 65 8.98 2.32 3.62
CA ALA A 65 10.10 1.59 3.02
C ALA A 65 9.87 1.41 1.53
N SER A 66 10.95 1.34 0.75
CA SER A 66 10.88 1.01 -0.67
C SER A 66 11.46 -0.36 -0.93
N LEU A 67 11.01 -1.00 -2.01
CA LEU A 67 11.70 -2.14 -2.61
C LEU A 67 13.14 -1.76 -2.96
N ALA A 68 14.02 -2.76 -2.99
CA ALA A 68 15.43 -2.54 -3.35
C ALA A 68 15.54 -2.03 -4.79
N ALA A 69 16.44 -1.08 -5.03
CA ALA A 69 16.65 -0.50 -6.35
C ALA A 69 16.88 -1.58 -7.42
N GLY A 70 16.16 -1.47 -8.54
CA GLY A 70 16.20 -2.45 -9.63
C GLY A 70 15.44 -3.76 -9.36
N LYS A 71 14.79 -3.93 -8.20
CA LYS A 71 13.92 -5.07 -7.91
C LYS A 71 12.45 -4.63 -7.88
N TYR A 72 11.60 -5.44 -8.47
CA TYR A 72 10.15 -5.23 -8.51
C TYR A 72 9.42 -6.57 -8.37
N GLY A 73 8.08 -6.49 -8.27
CA GLY A 73 7.21 -7.67 -8.20
C GLY A 73 6.88 -8.13 -6.78
N THR A 74 5.97 -9.10 -6.73
CA THR A 74 5.32 -9.59 -5.50
C THR A 74 6.30 -10.16 -4.47
N VAL A 75 7.32 -10.89 -4.92
CA VAL A 75 8.36 -11.47 -4.03
C VAL A 75 9.17 -10.38 -3.33
N SER A 76 9.55 -9.33 -4.05
CA SER A 76 10.31 -8.22 -3.47
C SER A 76 9.44 -7.46 -2.46
N ALA A 77 8.17 -7.20 -2.79
CA ALA A 77 7.23 -6.56 -1.88
C ALA A 77 6.97 -7.40 -0.61
N ALA A 78 6.78 -8.71 -0.75
CA ALA A 78 6.61 -9.61 0.38
C ALA A 78 7.85 -9.64 1.29
N THR A 79 9.05 -9.64 0.71
CA THR A 79 10.31 -9.60 1.46
C THR A 79 10.46 -8.28 2.21
N THR A 80 10.19 -7.14 1.57
CA THR A 80 10.20 -5.81 2.20
C THR A 80 9.19 -5.75 3.36
N ALA A 81 7.96 -6.24 3.15
CA ALA A 81 6.94 -6.29 4.19
C ALA A 81 7.34 -7.17 5.37
N TRP A 82 7.88 -8.37 5.10
CA TRP A 82 8.34 -9.31 6.12
C TRP A 82 9.46 -8.71 6.98
N SER A 83 10.46 -8.09 6.35
CA SER A 83 11.55 -7.40 7.04
C SER A 83 11.02 -6.21 7.87
N MET A 84 10.04 -5.47 7.36
CA MET A 84 9.37 -4.40 8.11
C MET A 84 8.65 -4.93 9.35
N THR A 85 7.84 -5.97 9.22
CA THR A 85 7.13 -6.56 10.37
C THR A 85 8.08 -7.21 11.38
N SER A 86 9.26 -7.65 10.94
CA SER A 86 10.30 -8.19 11.84
C SER A 86 10.91 -7.12 12.74
N SER A 87 11.10 -5.90 12.23
CA SER A 87 11.64 -4.77 13.01
C SER A 87 10.56 -3.97 13.75
N LEU A 88 9.32 -4.01 13.24
CA LEU A 88 8.21 -3.19 13.70
C LEU A 88 6.94 -4.05 13.87
N PRO A 89 6.95 -5.02 14.81
CA PRO A 89 5.86 -5.98 14.97
C PRO A 89 4.56 -5.35 15.49
N HIS A 90 4.61 -4.13 16.02
CA HIS A 90 3.45 -3.39 16.53
C HIS A 90 2.67 -2.61 15.46
N LEU A 91 3.12 -2.62 14.19
CA LEU A 91 2.36 -2.01 13.10
C LEU A 91 0.99 -2.65 13.00
N ARG A 92 -0.05 -1.82 12.92
CA ARG A 92 -1.45 -2.27 12.88
C ARG A 92 -1.81 -2.82 11.50
N PHE A 93 -1.24 -2.23 10.45
CA PHE A 93 -1.38 -2.66 9.07
C PHE A 93 -0.29 -2.01 8.20
N GLY A 94 -0.03 -2.62 7.05
CA GLY A 94 0.80 -2.07 5.99
C GLY A 94 -0.04 -1.69 4.77
N LEU A 95 0.39 -0.65 4.05
CA LEU A 95 -0.17 -0.21 2.78
C LEU A 95 0.88 -0.40 1.69
N MET A 96 0.53 -1.09 0.61
CA MET A 96 1.30 -1.03 -0.64
C MET A 96 0.72 0.11 -1.47
N VAL A 97 1.48 1.17 -1.69
CA VAL A 97 1.03 2.35 -2.45
C VAL A 97 2.05 2.65 -3.53
N GLY A 98 1.58 2.74 -4.77
CA GLY A 98 2.41 2.98 -5.93
C GLY A 98 1.57 3.40 -7.13
N ILE A 99 2.26 3.65 -8.24
CA ILE A 99 1.66 4.04 -9.50
C ILE A 99 1.19 2.76 -10.20
N GLY A 100 -0.09 2.75 -10.59
CA GLY A 100 -0.67 1.70 -11.42
C GLY A 100 -1.05 2.22 -12.80
N ALA A 101 -1.23 1.31 -13.74
CA ALA A 101 -1.92 1.61 -14.99
C ALA A 101 -3.42 1.32 -14.83
N GLY A 102 -4.26 2.09 -15.54
CA GLY A 102 -5.71 1.90 -15.57
C GLY A 102 -6.18 1.45 -16.95
N ILE A 103 -7.11 0.50 -16.99
CA ILE A 103 -7.82 0.09 -18.20
C ILE A 103 -9.29 0.51 -18.05
N PRO A 104 -9.73 1.61 -18.69
CA PRO A 104 -11.13 2.00 -18.63
C PRO A 104 -12.00 0.98 -19.36
N ARG A 105 -13.13 0.64 -18.76
CA ARG A 105 -14.21 -0.16 -19.37
C ARG A 105 -15.49 0.67 -19.38
N LEU A 106 -15.54 1.63 -20.30
CA LEU A 106 -16.63 2.60 -20.39
C LEU A 106 -18.00 1.94 -20.60
N ALA A 107 -18.04 0.81 -21.33
CA ALA A 107 -19.25 0.01 -21.53
C ALA A 107 -19.83 -0.54 -20.21
N ASP A 108 -18.98 -0.79 -19.21
CA ASP A 108 -19.36 -1.27 -17.89
C ASP A 108 -19.45 -0.14 -16.85
N ASN A 109 -19.44 1.13 -17.31
CA ASN A 109 -19.40 2.31 -16.46
C ASN A 109 -18.17 2.36 -15.52
N ILE A 110 -17.05 1.79 -15.95
CA ILE A 110 -15.76 1.88 -15.27
C ILE A 110 -14.89 2.86 -16.06
N ASP A 111 -14.97 4.12 -15.69
CA ASP A 111 -14.13 5.18 -16.23
C ASP A 111 -12.94 5.37 -15.27
N ILE A 112 -11.74 4.92 -15.64
CA ILE A 112 -10.50 5.12 -14.85
C ILE A 112 -9.64 6.09 -15.64
N ARG A 113 -9.21 7.18 -15.01
CA ARG A 113 -8.45 8.26 -15.62
C ARG A 113 -7.13 8.49 -14.89
N LEU A 114 -6.22 9.17 -15.57
CA LEU A 114 -4.96 9.60 -14.95
C LEU A 114 -5.27 10.51 -13.75
N GLY A 115 -4.62 10.24 -12.63
CA GLY A 115 -4.81 10.96 -11.38
C GLY A 115 -5.84 10.33 -10.44
N ASP A 116 -6.55 9.28 -10.87
CA ASP A 116 -7.41 8.54 -9.96
C ASP A 116 -6.61 7.71 -8.97
N VAL A 117 -7.02 7.77 -7.70
CA VAL A 117 -6.52 6.88 -6.65
C VAL A 117 -7.49 5.72 -6.50
N VAL A 118 -6.99 4.52 -6.78
CA VAL A 118 -7.75 3.28 -6.73
C VAL A 118 -7.45 2.56 -5.42
N VAL A 119 -8.49 2.13 -4.72
CA VAL A 119 -8.37 1.42 -3.44
C VAL A 119 -8.97 0.03 -3.59
N SER A 120 -8.19 -0.99 -3.25
CA SER A 120 -8.65 -2.39 -3.24
C SER A 120 -9.88 -2.55 -2.36
N GLN A 121 -10.91 -3.22 -2.90
CA GLN A 121 -12.13 -3.55 -2.18
C GLN A 121 -12.60 -4.96 -2.58
N PRO A 122 -12.85 -5.84 -1.60
CA PRO A 122 -13.42 -7.15 -1.89
C PRO A 122 -14.84 -7.04 -2.45
N THR A 123 -15.15 -7.88 -3.44
CA THR A 123 -16.46 -7.97 -4.11
C THR A 123 -16.74 -9.41 -4.51
N GLY A 124 -17.87 -9.97 -4.06
CA GLY A 124 -18.20 -11.37 -4.33
C GLY A 124 -17.09 -12.31 -3.85
N THR A 125 -16.51 -13.08 -4.77
CA THR A 125 -15.39 -14.00 -4.49
C THR A 125 -14.00 -13.37 -4.65
N SER A 126 -13.91 -12.10 -5.04
CA SER A 126 -12.64 -11.37 -5.19
C SER A 126 -12.23 -10.69 -3.88
N PRO A 127 -10.97 -10.84 -3.43
CA PRO A 127 -10.45 -10.15 -2.24
C PRO A 127 -10.14 -8.65 -2.49
N GLY A 128 -10.35 -8.16 -3.73
CA GLY A 128 -10.15 -6.77 -4.13
C GLY A 128 -8.86 -6.51 -4.90
N VAL A 129 -7.87 -7.38 -4.75
CA VAL A 129 -6.68 -7.47 -5.61
C VAL A 129 -6.66 -8.85 -6.27
N VAL A 130 -6.56 -8.87 -7.59
CA VAL A 130 -6.55 -10.12 -8.36
C VAL A 130 -5.18 -10.33 -8.97
N GLN A 131 -4.52 -11.42 -8.60
CA GLN A 131 -3.27 -11.84 -9.23
C GLN A 131 -3.60 -12.63 -10.52
N TYR A 132 -3.25 -12.08 -11.69
CA TYR A 132 -3.64 -12.65 -12.98
C TYR A 132 -2.67 -13.71 -13.51
N ASP A 133 -1.40 -13.64 -13.11
CA ASP A 133 -0.35 -14.59 -13.47
C ASP A 133 -0.38 -15.88 -12.62
N LEU A 134 -1.15 -15.88 -11.52
CA LEU A 134 -1.32 -17.03 -10.64
C LEU A 134 -2.49 -17.91 -11.09
N GLY A 135 -2.25 -18.73 -12.10
CA GLY A 135 -3.21 -19.71 -12.57
C GLY A 135 -2.58 -20.99 -13.07
N LYS A 136 -3.43 -21.99 -13.29
CA LYS A 136 -3.07 -23.30 -13.81
C LYS A 136 -3.76 -23.49 -15.15
N LEU A 137 -3.00 -23.94 -16.15
CA LEU A 137 -3.57 -24.42 -17.39
C LEU A 137 -4.16 -25.82 -17.15
N GLY A 138 -5.47 -25.96 -17.33
CA GLY A 138 -6.16 -27.23 -17.27
C GLY A 138 -5.82 -28.13 -18.45
N ASN A 139 -6.09 -29.43 -18.31
CA ASN A 139 -5.90 -30.40 -19.40
C ASN A 139 -6.84 -30.15 -20.59
N ASP A 140 -7.86 -29.31 -20.39
CA ASP A 140 -8.80 -28.81 -21.41
C ASP A 140 -8.29 -27.55 -22.12
N GLY A 141 -7.07 -27.10 -21.82
CA GLY A 141 -6.49 -25.87 -22.37
C GLY A 141 -7.05 -24.58 -21.75
N GLN A 142 -7.91 -24.66 -20.72
CA GLN A 142 -8.44 -23.48 -20.06
C GLN A 142 -7.56 -23.03 -18.90
N PHE A 143 -7.24 -21.74 -18.86
CA PHE A 143 -6.51 -21.16 -17.73
C PHE A 143 -7.47 -20.86 -16.58
N THR A 144 -7.25 -21.52 -15.45
CA THR A 144 -8.00 -21.29 -14.21
C THR A 144 -7.12 -20.57 -13.21
N ARG A 145 -7.52 -19.39 -12.75
CA ARG A 145 -6.83 -18.68 -11.66
C ARG A 145 -6.90 -19.52 -10.38
N VAL A 146 -5.76 -19.71 -9.71
CA VAL A 146 -5.66 -20.45 -8.45
C VAL A 146 -5.16 -19.52 -7.34
N GLY A 147 -5.74 -19.65 -6.15
CA GLY A 147 -5.40 -18.81 -5.01
C GLY A 147 -5.99 -17.40 -5.07
N SER A 148 -5.79 -16.66 -3.98
CA SER A 148 -6.25 -15.29 -3.80
C SER A 148 -5.40 -14.60 -2.76
N LEU A 149 -5.19 -13.28 -2.92
CA LEU A 149 -4.59 -12.48 -1.86
C LEU A 149 -5.55 -12.33 -0.67
N ALA A 150 -5.02 -12.03 0.51
CA ALA A 150 -5.84 -11.72 1.67
C ALA A 150 -6.63 -10.41 1.42
N SER A 151 -7.88 -10.39 1.87
CA SER A 151 -8.67 -9.16 1.86
C SER A 151 -8.06 -8.09 2.77
N PRO A 152 -8.23 -6.78 2.45
CA PRO A 152 -7.79 -5.72 3.33
C PRO A 152 -8.37 -5.85 4.75
N PRO A 153 -7.62 -5.47 5.80
CA PRO A 153 -8.12 -5.45 7.17
C PRO A 153 -9.43 -4.66 7.32
N GLU A 154 -10.33 -5.11 8.21
CA GLU A 154 -11.67 -4.53 8.39
C GLU A 154 -11.63 -3.03 8.72
N VAL A 155 -10.61 -2.57 9.45
CA VAL A 155 -10.40 -1.15 9.75
C VAL A 155 -10.25 -0.30 8.47
N LEU A 156 -9.57 -0.82 7.45
CA LEU A 156 -9.42 -0.14 6.16
C LEU A 156 -10.71 -0.20 5.35
N LEU A 157 -11.45 -1.30 5.42
CA LEU A 157 -12.75 -1.42 4.74
C LEU A 157 -13.79 -0.45 5.33
N LYS A 158 -13.81 -0.28 6.66
CA LYS A 158 -14.64 0.74 7.34
C LYS A 158 -14.22 2.16 6.92
N GLY A 159 -12.92 2.42 6.87
CA GLY A 159 -12.37 3.68 6.36
C GLY A 159 -12.80 3.98 4.92
N LEU A 160 -12.73 2.97 4.04
CA LEU A 160 -13.17 3.07 2.64
C LEU A 160 -14.68 3.36 2.54
N ALA A 161 -15.51 2.72 3.36
CA ALA A 161 -16.95 3.00 3.40
C ALA A 161 -17.22 4.46 3.78
N ALA A 162 -16.53 4.99 4.80
CA ALA A 162 -16.64 6.39 5.20
C ALA A 162 -16.14 7.36 4.11
N LEU A 163 -15.03 7.03 3.44
CA LEU A 163 -14.50 7.81 2.32
C LEU A 163 -15.52 7.90 1.17
N LYS A 164 -16.15 6.77 0.83
CA LYS A 164 -17.21 6.72 -0.20
C LYS A 164 -18.42 7.58 0.17
N ALA A 165 -18.87 7.51 1.42
CA ALA A 165 -19.97 8.35 1.90
C ALA A 165 -19.63 9.84 1.78
N LYS A 166 -18.44 10.26 2.22
CA LYS A 166 -17.95 11.64 2.08
C LYS A 166 -17.84 12.07 0.62
N ARG A 167 -17.38 11.19 -0.29
CA ARG A 167 -17.30 11.47 -1.73
C ARG A 167 -18.67 11.76 -2.35
N ARG A 168 -19.71 11.00 -1.97
CA ARG A 168 -21.08 11.22 -2.47
C ARG A 168 -21.62 12.61 -2.09
N LEU A 169 -21.18 13.16 -0.97
CA LEU A 169 -21.55 14.51 -0.52
C LEU A 169 -20.74 15.62 -1.21
N LYS A 170 -19.45 15.39 -1.50
CA LYS A 170 -18.51 16.43 -1.97
C LYS A 170 -18.25 16.44 -3.48
N GLY A 171 -18.77 15.47 -4.22
CA GLY A 171 -18.53 15.32 -5.67
C GLY A 171 -17.22 14.59 -6.02
N PRO A 172 -16.97 14.28 -7.31
CA PRO A 172 -15.95 13.33 -7.72
C PRO A 172 -14.52 13.89 -7.73
N ARG A 173 -13.62 13.30 -6.93
CA ARG A 173 -12.14 13.38 -7.12
C ARG A 173 -11.38 12.06 -6.88
N THR A 174 -12.03 10.89 -6.83
CA THR A 174 -11.34 9.61 -6.53
C THR A 174 -12.12 8.38 -7.00
N ILE A 175 -11.62 7.59 -7.96
CA ILE A 175 -12.34 6.43 -8.51
C ILE A 175 -11.98 5.13 -7.78
N CYS A 176 -13.00 4.44 -7.24
CA CYS A 176 -12.84 3.08 -6.71
C CYS A 176 -13.02 2.07 -7.84
N SER A 177 -12.02 1.23 -8.05
CA SER A 177 -12.10 -0.01 -8.81
C SER A 177 -11.15 -1.04 -8.20
N SER A 178 -11.26 -2.30 -8.59
CA SER A 178 -10.24 -3.31 -8.29
C SER A 178 -8.90 -2.91 -8.92
N VAL A 179 -7.81 -2.96 -8.16
CA VAL A 179 -6.45 -2.75 -8.67
C VAL A 179 -5.95 -4.08 -9.25
N ILE A 180 -5.38 -4.00 -10.45
CA ILE A 180 -4.67 -5.09 -11.11
C ILE A 180 -3.18 -4.90 -10.78
N PRO A 181 -2.56 -5.73 -9.93
CA PRO A 181 -1.12 -5.74 -9.80
C PRO A 181 -0.51 -6.42 -11.04
N TYR A 182 0.60 -5.86 -11.52
CA TYR A 182 1.51 -6.51 -12.45
C TYR A 182 2.41 -7.51 -11.74
#